data_AF-A0AAW4VF25-F1
#
_entry.id   AF-A0AAW4VF25-F1
#
_cell.length_a   1.000
_cell.length_b   1.000
_cell.length_c   1.000
_cell.angle_alpha   90.00
_cell.angle_beta   90.00
_cell.angle_gamma   90.00
#
_symmetry.space_group_name_H-M   'P 1'
#
loop_
_entity.id
_entity.type
_entity.pdbx_description
1 polymer ?
#
loop_
_entity_poly.entity_id
_entity_poly.type
_entity_poly.pdbx_seq_one_letter_code
_entity_poly.pdbx_strand_id
1 'polypeptide(L)'
;DRDNLLLIDTYMPRNQLNHVRKHNLLTHHNIYLPFIDAVVREKGLKNLSKIELAIYTLYHGITDDIIALNSEVVTMMKEKMDQFNEDEELVLAASKRQLVKIQHHQEKVRIRQEGKEEGLKEGELLKA
;
A
#
# COMPACT_ATOMS: atom_id res chain seq x y z
N ASP A 1 -2.75 18.07 10.70
CA ASP A 1 -3.16 16.67 10.88
C ASP A 1 -2.06 15.75 11.40
N ARG A 2 -1.35 16.10 12.48
CA ARG A 2 -0.45 15.13 13.14
C ARG A 2 -1.22 14.15 14.04
N ASP A 3 -2.41 14.53 14.49
CA ASP A 3 -3.18 13.81 15.51
C ASP A 3 -4.26 12.88 14.92
N ASN A 4 -4.39 12.80 13.60
CA ASN A 4 -5.43 12.01 12.93
C ASN A 4 -4.88 10.87 12.04
N LEU A 5 -3.66 10.40 12.34
CA LEU A 5 -3.05 9.28 11.65
C LEU A 5 -3.46 7.99 12.35
N LEU A 6 -4.72 7.58 12.19
CA LEU A 6 -5.14 6.24 12.56
C LEU A 6 -4.76 5.28 11.45
N LEU A 7 -4.23 4.10 11.80
CA LEU A 7 -3.91 3.05 10.83
C LEU A 7 -5.15 2.65 10.01
N ILE A 8 -6.31 2.64 10.67
CA ILE A 8 -7.62 2.32 10.08
C ILE A 8 -8.55 3.50 10.34
N ASP A 9 -9.02 4.11 9.26
CA ASP A 9 -10.08 5.12 9.31
C ASP A 9 -11.39 4.55 8.76
N THR A 10 -12.52 4.95 9.34
CA THR A 10 -13.85 4.47 8.94
C THR A 10 -14.62 5.60 8.30
N TYR A 11 -14.80 5.51 6.98
CA TYR A 11 -15.57 6.50 6.24
C TYR A 11 -17.07 6.20 6.33
N MET A 12 -17.83 7.20 6.79
CA MET A 12 -19.29 7.17 6.79
C MET A 12 -19.83 8.18 5.76
N PRO A 13 -20.55 7.74 4.72
CA PRO A 13 -21.16 8.62 3.73
C PRO A 13 -22.17 9.56 4.40
N ARG A 14 -22.03 10.85 4.09
CA ARG A 14 -22.94 11.92 4.50
C ARG A 14 -23.70 12.45 3.28
N ASN A 15 -24.96 12.84 3.46
CA ASN A 15 -25.70 13.52 2.40
C ASN A 15 -25.28 15.01 2.29
N GLN A 16 -25.80 15.74 1.32
CA GLN A 16 -25.50 17.17 1.13
C GLN A 16 -25.86 18.06 2.34
N LEU A 17 -26.74 17.58 3.23
CA LEU A 17 -27.13 18.22 4.48
C LEU A 17 -26.28 17.74 5.67
N ASN A 18 -25.18 17.04 5.41
CA ASN A 18 -24.24 16.51 6.39
C ASN A 18 -24.81 15.45 7.35
N HIS A 19 -25.99 14.90 7.05
CA HIS A 19 -26.60 13.83 7.83
C HIS A 19 -26.00 12.48 7.45
N VAL A 20 -25.60 11.72 8.47
CA VAL A 20 -25.16 10.34 8.33
C VAL A 20 -26.41 9.46 8.15
N ARG A 21 -26.39 8.57 7.15
CA ARG A 21 -27.47 7.59 6.98
C ARG A 21 -27.52 6.65 8.20
N LYS A 22 -28.68 6.59 8.85
CA LYS A 22 -28.91 5.73 10.04
C LYS A 22 -28.80 4.24 9.73
N HIS A 23 -29.16 3.82 8.51
CA HIS A 23 -29.07 2.43 8.03
C HIS A 23 -28.10 2.36 6.86
N ASN A 24 -26.82 2.49 7.15
CA ASN A 24 -25.81 2.50 6.12
C ASN A 24 -25.45 1.06 5.72
N LEU A 25 -25.70 0.70 4.45
CA LEU A 25 -25.46 -0.66 3.94
C LEU A 25 -23.98 -0.92 3.62
N LEU A 26 -23.15 0.12 3.60
CA LEU A 26 -21.75 0.06 3.20
C LEU A 26 -20.89 0.83 4.20
N THR A 27 -19.98 0.12 4.85
CA THR A 27 -18.92 0.70 5.68
C THR A 27 -17.61 0.59 4.93
N HIS A 28 -16.91 1.70 4.74
CA HIS A 28 -15.61 1.72 4.06
C HIS A 28 -14.50 1.93 5.09
N HIS A 29 -13.55 1.00 5.15
CA HIS A 29 -12.35 1.13 5.97
C HIS A 29 -11.17 1.50 5.09
N ASN A 30 -10.54 2.63 5.39
CA ASN A 30 -9.30 3.07 4.74
C ASN A 30 -8.12 2.64 5.59
N ILE A 31 -7.15 1.95 4.99
CA ILE A 31 -5.94 1.51 5.67
C ILE A 31 -4.74 2.25 5.09
N TYR A 32 -4.01 2.96 5.94
CA TYR A 32 -2.81 3.68 5.54
C TYR A 32 -1.58 2.79 5.73
N LEU A 33 -1.24 2.00 4.69
CA LEU A 33 -0.15 1.03 4.76
C LEU A 33 1.19 1.61 5.27
N PRO A 34 1.69 2.77 4.81
CA PRO A 34 2.97 3.29 5.30
C PRO A 34 2.98 3.64 6.80
N PHE A 35 1.80 3.82 7.40
CA PHE A 35 1.69 4.15 8.82
C PHE A 35 1.91 2.93 9.72
N ILE A 36 1.86 1.71 9.19
CA ILE A 36 2.11 0.50 9.97
C ILE A 36 3.51 0.50 10.61
N ASP A 37 4.50 1.08 9.92
CA ASP A 37 5.87 1.18 10.42
C ASP A 37 5.96 2.05 11.68
N ALA A 38 5.13 3.10 11.75
CA ALA A 38 5.03 3.93 12.95
C ALA A 38 4.38 3.14 14.10
N VAL A 39 3.32 2.37 13.82
CA VAL A 39 2.65 1.52 14.81
C VAL A 39 3.59 0.44 15.35
N VAL A 40 4.38 -0.21 14.48
CA VAL A 40 5.37 -1.23 14.89
C VAL A 40 6.47 -0.61 15.74
N ARG A 41 6.93 0.61 15.41
CA ARG A 41 7.93 1.32 16.22
C ARG A 41 7.43 1.66 17.63
N GLU A 42 6.14 1.95 17.78
CA GLU A 42 5.55 2.28 19.08
C GLU A 42 5.19 1.03 19.91
N LYS A 43 4.53 0.04 19.31
CA LYS A 43 4.03 -1.16 20.03
C LYS A 43 5.04 -2.31 20.06
N GLY A 44 5.91 -2.40 19.07
CA GLY A 44 6.75 -3.57 18.80
C GLY A 44 5.99 -4.67 18.06
N LEU A 45 6.70 -5.41 17.21
CA LEU A 45 6.14 -6.43 16.31
C LEU A 45 5.35 -7.53 17.05
N LYS A 46 5.79 -7.92 18.25
CA LYS A 46 5.16 -8.96 19.07
C LYS A 46 3.82 -8.54 19.69
N ASN A 47 3.57 -7.24 19.83
CA ASN A 47 2.38 -6.70 20.49
C ASN A 47 1.34 -6.17 19.50
N LEU A 48 1.51 -6.44 18.20
CA LEU A 48 0.54 -6.07 17.19
C LEU A 48 -0.74 -6.89 17.35
N SER A 49 -1.88 -6.25 17.11
CA SER A 49 -3.15 -6.95 16.96
C SER A 49 -3.15 -7.83 15.71
N LYS A 50 -4.07 -8.81 15.64
CA LYS A 50 -4.21 -9.70 14.47
C LYS A 50 -4.34 -8.93 13.14
N ILE A 51 -5.08 -7.82 13.14
CA ILE A 51 -5.28 -6.98 11.93
C ILE A 51 -4.02 -6.18 11.62
N GLU A 52 -3.38 -5.56 12.61
CA GLU A 52 -2.12 -4.83 12.41
C GLU A 52 -1.02 -5.76 11.87
N LEU A 53 -0.94 -6.98 12.40
CA LEU A 53 0.01 -7.99 11.93
C LEU A 53 -0.31 -8.45 10.50
N ALA A 54 -1.59 -8.64 10.15
CA ALA A 54 -1.99 -8.93 8.78
C ALA A 54 -1.59 -7.81 7.81
N ILE A 55 -1.81 -6.55 8.19
CA ILE A 55 -1.45 -5.38 7.40
C ILE A 55 0.08 -5.27 7.24
N TYR A 56 0.82 -5.49 8.33
CA TYR A 56 2.28 -5.47 8.32
C TYR A 56 2.86 -6.52 7.38
N THR A 57 2.39 -7.78 7.49
CA THR A 57 2.78 -8.88 6.60
C THR A 57 2.40 -8.61 5.15
N LEU A 58 1.25 -7.97 4.89
CA LEU A 58 0.84 -7.61 3.54
C LEU A 58 1.75 -6.55 2.91
N TYR A 59 2.25 -5.62 3.73
CA TYR A 59 3.09 -4.51 3.25
C TYR A 59 4.57 -4.91 3.10
N HIS A 60 5.13 -5.64 4.06
CA HIS A 60 6.55 -6.05 4.05
C HIS A 60 6.81 -7.44 3.45
N GLY A 61 5.76 -8.25 3.29
CA GLY A 61 5.87 -9.64 2.89
C GLY A 61 6.06 -10.57 4.09
N ILE A 62 6.33 -11.85 3.81
CA ILE A 62 6.59 -12.87 4.83
C ILE A 62 8.10 -12.97 5.04
N THR A 63 8.59 -12.33 6.10
CA THR A 63 10.01 -12.30 6.49
C THR A 63 10.28 -13.20 7.71
N ASP A 64 11.54 -13.52 7.97
CA ASP A 64 11.93 -14.47 9.05
C ASP A 64 11.47 -14.01 10.44
N ASP A 65 11.51 -12.71 10.73
CA ASP A 65 11.02 -12.10 11.96
C ASP A 65 9.50 -12.24 12.13
N ILE A 66 8.74 -12.17 11.03
CA ILE A 66 7.29 -12.39 11.01
C ILE A 66 6.97 -13.88 11.23
N ILE A 67 7.70 -14.78 10.54
CA ILE A 67 7.55 -16.23 10.70
C ILE A 67 7.81 -16.63 12.15
N ALA A 68 8.84 -16.04 12.79
CA ALA A 68 9.20 -16.31 14.17
C ALA A 68 8.10 -15.96 15.20
N LEU A 69 7.09 -15.16 14.82
CA LEU A 69 5.96 -14.84 15.70
C LEU A 69 5.02 -16.04 15.90
N ASN A 70 5.06 -17.06 15.03
CA ASN A 70 4.22 -18.26 15.09
C ASN A 70 2.73 -17.96 15.34
N SER A 71 2.23 -16.86 14.78
CA SER A 71 0.84 -16.45 14.94
C SER A 71 -0.05 -17.12 13.89
N GLU A 72 -1.30 -17.41 14.26
CA GLU A 72 -2.33 -17.94 13.36
C GLU A 72 -2.45 -17.14 12.05
N VAL A 73 -2.40 -15.80 12.14
CA VAL A 73 -2.50 -14.90 11.00
C VAL A 73 -1.32 -15.09 10.04
N VAL A 74 -0.12 -15.25 10.58
CA VAL A 74 1.10 -15.45 9.78
C VAL A 74 1.07 -16.82 9.10
N THR A 75 0.65 -17.87 9.81
CA THR A 75 0.49 -19.21 9.22
C THR A 75 -0.50 -19.19 8.06
N MET A 76 -1.68 -18.60 8.26
CA MET A 76 -2.71 -18.49 7.22
C MET A 76 -2.22 -17.68 6.01
N MET A 77 -1.53 -16.56 6.24
CA MET A 77 -0.94 -15.76 5.15
C MET A 77 0.12 -16.55 4.38
N LYS A 78 0.94 -17.34 5.07
CA LYS A 78 1.94 -18.21 4.46
C LYS A 78 1.30 -19.27 3.58
N GLU A 79 0.31 -20.00 4.09
CA GLU A 79 -0.43 -20.99 3.30
C GLU A 79 -1.07 -20.37 2.05
N LYS A 80 -1.61 -19.15 2.18
CA LYS A 80 -2.19 -18.43 1.02
C LYS A 80 -1.14 -18.02 0.01
N MET A 81 0.06 -17.64 0.46
CA MET A 81 1.19 -17.32 -0.41
C MET A 81 1.72 -18.57 -1.12
N ASP A 82 1.82 -19.69 -0.40
CA ASP A 82 2.26 -20.97 -0.96
C ASP A 82 1.26 -21.45 -2.02
N GLN A 83 -0.06 -21.39 -1.74
CA GLN A 83 -1.12 -21.66 -2.71
C GLN A 83 -1.04 -20.77 -3.96
N PHE A 84 -0.67 -19.49 -3.79
CA PHE A 84 -0.49 -18.58 -4.91
C PHE A 84 0.73 -18.96 -5.75
N ASN A 85 1.82 -19.38 -5.12
CA ASN A 85 3.07 -19.74 -5.80
C ASN A 85 2.98 -21.08 -6.56
N GLU A 86 2.09 -21.99 -6.14
CA GLU A 86 1.84 -23.26 -6.84
C GLU A 86 1.14 -23.06 -8.20
N ASP A 87 0.38 -21.98 -8.37
CA ASP A 87 -0.30 -21.66 -9.62
C ASP A 87 0.61 -20.83 -10.56
N GLU A 88 1.33 -21.53 -11.43
CA GLU A 88 2.25 -20.92 -12.40
C GLU A 88 1.58 -19.87 -13.29
N GLU A 89 0.30 -20.04 -13.64
CA GLU A 89 -0.42 -19.11 -14.52
C GLU A 89 -0.72 -17.80 -13.79
N LEU A 90 -1.18 -17.89 -12.54
CA LEU A 90 -1.41 -16.73 -11.68
C LEU A 90 -0.11 -15.98 -11.40
N VAL A 91 0.98 -16.69 -11.09
CA VAL A 91 2.31 -16.10 -10.85
C VAL A 91 2.81 -15.39 -12.11
N LEU A 92 2.68 -16.01 -13.28
CA LEU A 92 3.09 -15.43 -14.56
C LEU A 92 2.27 -14.18 -14.88
N ALA A 93 0.96 -14.21 -14.67
CA ALA A 93 0.08 -13.06 -14.89
C ALA A 93 0.42 -11.88 -13.95
N ALA A 94 0.68 -12.16 -12.68
CA ALA A 94 1.11 -11.16 -11.70
C ALA A 94 2.47 -10.54 -12.09
N SER A 95 3.43 -11.38 -12.49
CA SER A 95 4.76 -10.95 -12.94
C SER A 95 4.68 -10.04 -14.18
N LYS A 96 3.88 -10.42 -15.19
CA LYS A 96 3.63 -9.58 -16.37
C LYS A 96 3.02 -8.23 -15.98
N ARG A 97 2.03 -8.21 -15.07
CA ARG A 97 1.42 -6.96 -14.58
C ARG A 97 2.44 -6.07 -13.86
N GLN A 98 3.34 -6.65 -13.07
CA GLN A 98 4.40 -5.89 -12.40
C GLN A 98 5.38 -5.27 -13.39
N LEU A 99 5.81 -6.03 -14.40
CA LEU A 99 6.70 -5.53 -15.46
C LEU A 99 6.08 -4.33 -16.19
N VAL A 100 4.80 -4.42 -16.55
CA VAL A 100 4.07 -3.32 -17.21
C VAL A 100 4.02 -2.08 -16.32
N LYS A 101 3.79 -2.23 -15.00
CA LYS A 101 3.80 -1.11 -14.05
C LYS A 101 5.17 -0.43 -13.97
N ILE A 102 6.25 -1.22 -13.90
CA ILE A 102 7.63 -0.72 -13.85
C ILE A 102 7.96 0.06 -15.13
N GLN A 103 7.63 -0.51 -16.30
CA GLN A 103 7.85 0.15 -17.59
C GLN A 103 7.10 1.49 -17.66
N HIS A 104 5.82 1.53 -17.28
CA HIS A 104 5.07 2.79 -17.25
C HIS A 104 5.64 3.81 -16.27
N HIS A 105 6.18 3.38 -15.14
CA HIS A 105 6.81 4.28 -14.19
C HIS A 105 8.12 4.86 -14.75
N GLN A 106 8.97 4.01 -15.32
CA GLN A 106 10.22 4.42 -15.97
C GLN A 106 9.96 5.40 -17.12
N GLU A 107 8.97 5.11 -17.95
CA GLU A 107 8.57 5.98 -19.06
C GLU A 107 8.13 7.36 -18.57
N LYS A 108 7.29 7.42 -17.52
CA LYS A 108 6.89 8.69 -16.90
C LYS A 108 8.07 9.47 -16.34
N VAL A 109 9.04 8.79 -15.73
CA VAL A 109 10.26 9.43 -15.21
C VAL A 109 11.11 9.98 -16.36
N ARG A 110 11.27 9.23 -17.45
CA ARG A 110 12.02 9.66 -18.64
C ARG A 110 11.38 10.89 -19.28
N ILE A 111 10.08 10.85 -19.57
CA ILE A 111 9.34 11.99 -20.15
C ILE A 111 9.48 13.24 -19.26
N ARG A 112 9.42 13.07 -17.93
CA ARG A 112 9.60 14.17 -16.98
C ARG A 112 11.02 14.76 -17.03
N GLN A 113 12.05 13.94 -17.25
CA GLN A 113 13.43 14.40 -17.38
C GLN A 113 13.65 15.11 -18.71
N GLU A 114 13.21 14.51 -19.82
CA GLU A 114 13.28 15.10 -21.17
C GLU A 114 12.57 16.46 -21.21
N GLY A 115 11.34 16.56 -20.71
CA GLY A 115 10.62 17.84 -20.66
C GLY A 115 11.27 18.89 -19.73
N LYS A 116 11.99 18.46 -18.69
CA LYS A 116 12.77 19.38 -17.84
C LYS A 116 13.99 19.92 -18.60
N GLU A 117 14.68 19.08 -19.36
CA GLU A 117 15.84 19.48 -20.15
C GLU A 117 15.45 20.39 -21.33
N GLU A 118 14.37 20.08 -22.03
CA GLU A 118 13.83 20.94 -23.09
C GLU A 118 13.43 22.31 -22.55
N GLY A 119 12.70 22.35 -21.43
CA GLY A 119 12.35 23.63 -20.79
C GLY A 119 13.55 24.42 -20.28
N LEU A 120 14.64 23.77 -19.87
CA LEU A 120 15.88 24.45 -19.49
C LEU A 120 16.54 25.11 -20.72
N LYS A 121 16.66 24.37 -21.82
CA LYS A 121 17.26 24.87 -23.07
C LYS A 121 16.45 26.02 -23.65
N GLU A 122 15.12 25.89 -23.68
CA GLU A 122 14.22 26.93 -24.17
C GLU A 122 14.27 28.19 -23.30
N GLY A 123 14.39 28.03 -21.98
CA GLY A 123 14.58 29.15 -21.04
C GLY A 123 15.95 29.84 -21.13
N GLU A 124 17.02 29.12 -21.53
CA GLU A 124 18.32 29.71 -21.82
C GLU A 124 18.32 30.49 -23.14
N LEU A 125 17.64 29.96 -24.17
CA LEU A 125 17.45 30.63 -25.46
C LEU A 125 16.62 31.92 -25.37
N LEU A 126 15.63 31.97 -24.46
CA LEU A 126 14.79 33.15 -24.23
C LEU A 126 15.45 34.24 -23.36
N LYS A 127 16.61 33.95 -22.74
CA LYS A 127 17.38 34.90 -21.92
C LYS A 127 18.53 35.59 -22.69
N ALA A 128 18.84 35.13 -23.90
CA ALA A 128 19.82 35.73 -24.81
C ALA A 128 19.15 36.78 -25.71
#